data_AF-A0A1H8AEP7-F1
#
_entry.id   AF-A0A1H8AEP7-F1
#
_cell.length_a   1.000
_cell.length_b   1.000
_cell.length_c   1.000
_cell.angle_alpha   90.00
_cell.angle_beta   90.00
_cell.angle_gamma   90.00
#
_symmetry.space_group_name_H-M   'P 1'
#
loop_
_entity.id
_entity.type
_entity.pdbx_description
1 polymer ?
#
loop_
_entity_poly.entity_id
_entity_poly.type
_entity_poly.pdbx_seq_one_letter_code
_entity_poly.pdbx_strand_id
1 'polypeptide(L)' 'MKGVILDAISEQNNMFISDLRDASANLYIIQTLRDTKWQLYDIKECNYALSYIFDRKLTFTDYGEIVDFINSIY' A
#
# COMPACT_ATOMS: atom_id res chain seq x y z
N MET A 1 -8.68 -0.95 -14.27
CA MET A 1 -8.88 -0.75 -12.82
C MET A 1 -8.05 0.45 -12.43
N LYS A 2 -8.68 1.57 -12.06
CA LYS A 2 -7.96 2.76 -11.57
C LYS A 2 -7.47 2.42 -10.16
N GLY A 3 -6.20 2.65 -9.86
CA GLY A 3 -5.62 2.39 -8.54
C GLY A 3 -6.04 3.49 -7.57
N VAL A 4 -7.29 3.46 -7.11
CA VAL A 4 -7.87 4.41 -6.18
C VAL A 4 -7.09 4.42 -4.86
N ILE A 5 -6.58 3.26 -4.43
CA ILE A 5 -5.66 3.18 -3.29
C ILE A 5 -4.37 3.98 -3.52
N LEU A 6 -3.73 3.80 -4.69
CA LEU A 6 -2.44 4.44 -4.95
C LEU A 6 -2.60 5.96 -5.05
N ASP A 7 -3.68 6.41 -5.69
CA ASP A 7 -4.07 7.81 -5.72
C ASP A 7 -4.23 8.34 -4.28
N ALA A 8 -5.05 7.68 -3.45
CA ALA A 8 -5.31 8.09 -2.07
C ALA A 8 -4.05 8.13 -1.19
N ILE A 9 -3.18 7.12 -1.29
CA ILE A 9 -1.91 7.08 -0.53
C ILE A 9 -0.97 8.20 -1.00
N SER A 10 -0.89 8.44 -2.31
CA SER A 10 -0.05 9.49 -2.88
C SER A 10 -0.52 10.90 -2.49
N GLU A 11 -1.84 11.14 -2.49
CA GLU A 11 -2.45 12.39 -2.05
C GLU A 11 -2.21 12.64 -0.55
N GLN A 12 -2.38 11.62 0.30
CA GLN A 12 -2.13 11.74 1.75
C GLN A 12 -0.68 12.08 2.07
N ASN A 13 0.27 11.63 1.25
CA ASN A 13 1.69 11.87 1.44
C ASN A 13 2.23 13.07 0.61
N ASN A 14 1.35 13.82 -0.08
CA ASN A 14 1.71 14.92 -0.98
C ASN A 14 2.83 14.55 -1.97
N MET A 15 2.71 13.40 -2.62
CA MET A 15 3.71 12.88 -3.55
C MET A 15 3.08 12.29 -4.81
N PHE A 16 3.90 12.02 -5.82
CA PHE A 16 3.41 11.32 -7.01
C PHE A 16 3.35 9.81 -6.77
N ILE A 17 2.43 9.13 -7.46
CA ILE A 17 2.34 7.66 -7.41
C ILE A 17 3.67 7.01 -7.79
N SER A 18 4.40 7.57 -8.77
CA SER A 18 5.73 7.11 -9.18
C SER A 18 6.72 7.02 -8.03
N ASP A 19 6.62 7.96 -7.08
CA ASP A 19 7.58 8.13 -6.00
C ASP A 19 7.31 7.15 -4.85
N LEU A 20 6.12 6.52 -4.82
CA LEU A 20 5.75 5.56 -3.78
C LEU A 20 6.68 4.33 -3.76
N ARG A 21 7.24 3.97 -4.93
CA ARG A 21 8.22 2.88 -5.06
C ARG A 21 9.51 3.19 -4.32
N ASP A 22 10.03 4.38 -4.53
CA ASP A 22 11.30 4.80 -3.94
C ASP A 22 11.13 5.12 -2.45
N ALA A 23 9.92 5.49 -2.03
CA ALA A 23 9.59 5.79 -0.65
C ALA A 23 9.04 4.58 0.15
N SER A 24 9.10 3.35 -0.39
CA SER A 24 8.52 2.17 0.28
C SER A 24 9.11 1.87 1.67
N ALA A 25 10.35 2.30 1.91
CA ALA A 25 11.05 2.19 3.19
C ALA A 25 10.92 3.45 4.06
N ASN A 26 10.21 4.49 3.60
CA ASN A 26 10.01 5.71 4.35
C ASN A 26 8.99 5.45 5.47
N LEU A 27 9.36 5.80 6.71
CA LEU A 27 8.52 5.64 7.90
C LEU A 27 7.15 6.31 7.75
N TYR A 28 7.06 7.45 7.07
CA TYR A 28 5.78 8.14 6.82
C TYR A 28 4.84 7.34 5.91
N ILE A 29 5.40 6.67 4.90
CA ILE A 29 4.63 5.80 4.01
C ILE A 29 4.17 4.56 4.75
N ILE A 30 5.06 3.92 5.50
CA ILE A 30 4.71 2.76 6.34
C ILE A 30 3.59 3.13 7.32
N GLN A 31 3.68 4.29 7.97
CA GLN A 31 2.63 4.76 8.87
C GLN A 31 1.31 5.00 8.13
N THR A 32 1.34 5.61 6.95
CA THR A 32 0.13 5.78 6.12
C THR A 32 -0.48 4.43 5.76
N LEU A 33 0.34 3.44 5.38
CA LEU A 33 -0.12 2.08 5.06
C LEU A 33 -0.77 1.41 6.29
N ARG A 34 -0.25 1.64 7.50
CA ARG A 34 -0.84 1.14 8.75
C ARG A 34 -2.19 1.79 9.05
N ASP A 35 -2.32 3.08 8.79
CA ASP A 35 -3.55 3.84 9.06
C ASP A 35 -4.61 3.68 7.96
N THR A 36 -4.23 3.09 6.82
CA THR A 36 -5.13 2.84 5.69
C THR A 36 -6.17 1.76 6.04
N LYS A 37 -7.45 2.08 5.82
CA LYS A 37 -8.55 1.11 5.98
C LYS A 37 -8.66 0.21 4.75
N TRP A 38 -7.79 -0.79 4.66
CA TRP A 38 -7.70 -1.74 3.53
C TRP A 38 -9.02 -2.45 3.20
N GLN A 39 -9.88 -2.67 4.19
CA GLN A 39 -11.18 -3.34 4.01
C GLN A 39 -12.19 -2.52 3.19
N LEU A 40 -11.91 -1.25 2.90
CA LEU A 40 -12.74 -0.41 2.04
C LEU A 40 -12.47 -0.63 0.54
N TYR A 41 -11.43 -1.40 0.20
CA TYR A 41 -10.96 -1.61 -1.17
C TYR A 41 -10.98 -3.10 -1.52
N ASP A 42 -11.04 -3.41 -2.81
CA ASP A 42 -11.00 -4.81 -3.26
C ASP A 42 -9.62 -5.42 -3.02
N ILE A 43 -9.56 -6.68 -2.61
CA ILE A 43 -8.30 -7.34 -2.29
C ILE A 43 -7.35 -7.42 -3.49
N LYS A 44 -7.89 -7.50 -4.72
CA LYS A 44 -7.08 -7.45 -5.94
C LYS A 44 -6.42 -6.09 -6.13
N GLU A 45 -7.11 -5.02 -5.74
CA GLU A 45 -6.56 -3.67 -5.77
C GLU A 45 -5.48 -3.50 -4.71
N CYS A 46 -5.71 -3.99 -3.48
CA CYS A 46 -4.70 -4.00 -2.42
C CYS A 46 -3.43 -4.76 -2.87
N ASN A 47 -3.60 -5.94 -3.47
CA ASN A 47 -2.50 -6.74 -4.02
C ASN A 47 -1.70 -5.97 -5.07
N TYR A 48 -2.40 -5.31 -6.00
CA TYR A 48 -1.76 -4.49 -7.02
C TYR A 48 -1.00 -3.31 -6.40
N ALA A 49 -1.63 -2.57 -5.50
CA ALA A 49 -1.05 -1.39 -4.87
C ALA A 49 0.18 -1.72 -4.04
N LEU A 50 0.09 -2.73 -3.17
CA LEU A 50 1.23 -3.16 -2.35
C LEU A 50 2.34 -3.74 -3.23
N SER A 51 2.01 -4.51 -4.27
CA SER A 51 3.02 -5.00 -5.20
C SER A 51 3.74 -3.86 -5.92
N TYR A 52 2.99 -2.81 -6.27
CA TYR A 52 3.54 -1.61 -6.87
C TYR A 52 4.46 -0.87 -5.90
N ILE A 53 4.02 -0.62 -4.67
CA ILE A 53 4.77 0.16 -3.67
C ILE A 53 6.08 -0.54 -3.29
N PHE A 54 6.04 -1.86 -3.05
CA PHE A 54 7.22 -2.61 -2.60
C PHE A 54 8.07 -3.19 -3.75
N ASP A 55 7.74 -2.84 -5.00
CA ASP A 55 8.37 -3.35 -6.23
C ASP A 55 8.61 -4.87 -6.24
N ARG A 56 7.65 -5.62 -5.68
CA ARG A 56 7.70 -7.09 -5.57
C ARG A 56 6.32 -7.68 -5.75
N LYS A 57 6.25 -8.90 -6.29
CA LYS A 57 4.97 -9.58 -6.48
C LYS A 57 4.41 -10.04 -5.13
N LEU A 58 3.41 -9.32 -4.62
CA LEU A 58 2.67 -9.66 -3.40
C LEU A 58 1.30 -10.20 -3.77
N THR A 59 0.88 -11.21 -3.04
CA THR A 59 -0.44 -11.81 -3.23
C THR A 59 -0.96 -12.24 -1.88
N PHE A 60 -1.99 -11.53 -1.45
CA PHE A 60 -2.74 -11.72 -0.22
C PHE A 60 -4.10 -12.31 -0.56
N THR A 61 -4.55 -13.26 0.26
CA THR A 61 -5.82 -13.97 0.15
C THR A 61 -6.88 -13.43 1.10
N ASP A 62 -6.46 -12.75 2.16
CA ASP A 62 -7.32 -12.01 3.07
C ASP A 62 -6.66 -10.70 3.57
N TYR A 63 -7.45 -9.86 4.25
CA TYR A 63 -6.99 -8.58 4.78
C TYR A 63 -6.11 -8.72 6.02
N GLY A 64 -6.15 -9.85 6.73
CA GLY A 64 -5.26 -10.15 7.85
C GLY A 64 -3.82 -10.27 7.36
N GLU A 65 -3.59 -10.99 6.26
CA GLU A 65 -2.26 -11.11 5.65
C GLU A 65 -1.67 -9.75 5.24
N ILE A 66 -2.51 -8.82 4.77
CA ILE A 66 -2.10 -7.44 4.45
C ILE A 66 -1.63 -6.71 5.71
N VAL A 67 -2.41 -6.78 6.78
CA VAL A 67 -2.10 -6.11 8.05
C VAL A 67 -0.83 -6.70 8.67
N ASP A 68 -0.70 -8.02 8.68
CA ASP A 68 0.48 -8.72 9.19
C ASP A 68 1.73 -8.35 8.38
N PHE A 69 1.61 -8.27 7.06
CA PHE A 69 2.69 -7.82 6.20
C PHE A 69 3.14 -6.39 6.52
N ILE A 70 2.20 -5.45 6.63
CA ILE A 70 2.52 -4.04 6.93
C ILE A 70 3.13 -3.91 8.34
N ASN A 71 2.63 -4.68 9.31
CA ASN A 71 3.18 -4.70 10.67
C ASN A 71 4.56 -5.38 10.75
N SER A 72 4.88 -6.30 9.83
CA SER A 72 6.21 -6.90 9.73
C SER A 72 7.28 -5.94 9.19
N ILE A 73 6.85 -4.85 8.55
CA ILE A 73 7.73 -3.82 8.02
C ILE A 73 8.01 -2.82 9.15
N TYR A 74 9.15 -3.02 9.82
CA TYR A 74 9.76 -2.18 10.88
C TYR A 74 8.98 -2.02 12.19
#